data_AF-A0A0T2L1R8-F1
#
_entry.id   AF-A0A0T2L1R8-F1
#
_cell.length_a   1.000
_cell.length_b   1.000
_cell.length_c   1.000
_cell.angle_alpha   90.00
_cell.angle_beta   90.00
_cell.angle_gamma   90.00
#
_symmetry.space_group_name_H-M   'P 1'
#
loop_
_entity.id
_entity.type
_entity.pdbx_description
1 polymer ?
#
loop_
_entity_poly.entity_id
_entity_poly.type
_entity_poly.pdbx_seq_one_letter_code
_entity_poly.pdbx_strand_id
1 'polypeptide(L)'
;MGLSRLPSLLIVANDDEVEVQEGIDMAARARGRIRTQAETKAKLGSAAPSMKADALHPMIWGAASGRWESGHYSDAVQRAATALSGLVKDQTGRYELGDSQLILQAFSLDPPQQDRPRLRWPGNDDDLTVKSMREGILYMARGVFAAVRNPASHSTDDLPRQEALEQLATLSILARWIDRCDLVTI
;
A
#
# COMPACT_ATOMS: atom_id res chain seq x y z
N MET A 1 -24.39 -42.63 -4.08
CA MET A 1 -22.95 -42.58 -4.40
C MET A 1 -22.59 -41.12 -4.61
N GLY A 2 -21.66 -40.60 -3.82
CA GLY A 2 -21.37 -39.17 -3.73
C GLY A 2 -20.78 -38.62 -5.03
N LEU A 3 -21.38 -37.55 -5.55
CA LEU A 3 -20.81 -36.75 -6.62
C LEU A 3 -19.50 -36.14 -6.09
N SER A 4 -18.38 -36.79 -6.43
CA SER A 4 -17.05 -36.19 -6.37
C SER A 4 -17.11 -34.85 -7.08
N ARG A 5 -16.73 -33.78 -6.38
CA ARG A 5 -16.74 -32.40 -6.88
C ARG A 5 -15.99 -32.36 -8.21
N LEU A 6 -16.72 -32.12 -9.31
CA LEU A 6 -16.13 -32.06 -10.65
C LEU A 6 -15.00 -31.02 -10.68
N PRO A 7 -13.91 -31.26 -11.45
CA PRO A 7 -12.86 -30.28 -11.65
C PRO A 7 -13.43 -28.95 -12.15
N SER A 8 -12.90 -27.83 -11.69
CA SER A 8 -13.34 -26.47 -12.08
C SER A 8 -13.18 -26.14 -13.56
N LEU A 9 -12.60 -27.05 -14.35
CA LEU A 9 -12.42 -26.94 -15.80
C LEU A 9 -13.60 -27.54 -16.59
N LEU A 10 -14.54 -28.20 -15.92
CA LEU A 10 -15.68 -28.87 -16.53
C LEU A 10 -16.97 -28.17 -16.14
N ILE A 11 -17.87 -27.98 -17.10
CA ILE A 11 -19.18 -27.37 -16.88
C ILE A 11 -20.23 -28.47 -16.87
N VAL A 12 -21.09 -28.50 -15.85
CA VAL A 12 -22.23 -29.43 -15.82
C VAL A 12 -23.29 -28.87 -16.75
N ALA A 13 -23.61 -29.61 -17.83
CA ALA A 13 -24.63 -29.22 -18.78
C ALA A 13 -26.03 -29.61 -18.27
N ASN A 14 -26.18 -30.80 -17.66
CA ASN A 14 -27.39 -31.34 -17.01
C ASN A 14 -26.99 -32.40 -15.97
N ASP A 15 -27.95 -32.99 -15.22
CA ASP A 15 -27.70 -33.92 -14.10
C ASP A 15 -26.77 -35.12 -14.43
N ASP A 16 -26.71 -35.56 -15.70
CA ASP A 16 -25.85 -36.67 -16.16
C ASP A 16 -24.85 -36.29 -17.28
N GLU A 17 -24.77 -35.01 -17.67
CA GLU A 17 -23.93 -34.55 -18.79
C GLU A 17 -22.95 -33.44 -18.38
N VAL A 18 -21.71 -33.55 -18.85
CA VAL A 18 -20.63 -32.61 -18.57
C VAL A 18 -20.01 -32.12 -19.88
N GLU A 19 -19.94 -30.80 -20.04
CA GLU A 19 -19.27 -30.13 -21.14
C GLU A 19 -17.75 -30.08 -20.89
N VAL A 20 -17.02 -30.73 -21.80
CA VAL A 20 -15.56 -30.89 -21.74
C VAL A 20 -14.80 -29.96 -22.67
N GLN A 21 -15.46 -29.43 -23.70
CA GLN A 21 -14.80 -28.67 -24.77
C GLN A 21 -14.18 -27.36 -24.25
N GLU A 22 -14.91 -26.62 -23.41
CA GLU A 22 -14.38 -25.40 -22.81
C GLU A 22 -13.12 -25.65 -21.95
N GLY A 23 -13.12 -26.74 -21.19
CA GLY A 23 -11.96 -27.17 -20.40
C GLY A 23 -10.76 -27.50 -21.26
N ILE A 24 -10.98 -28.20 -22.38
CA ILE A 24 -9.94 -28.50 -23.38
C ILE A 24 -9.38 -27.21 -23.97
N ASP A 25 -10.24 -26.28 -24.38
CA ASP A 25 -9.83 -25.01 -24.97
C ASP A 25 -9.05 -24.12 -23.97
N MET A 26 -9.43 -24.15 -22.69
CA MET A 26 -8.72 -23.45 -21.64
C MET A 26 -7.34 -24.08 -21.37
N ALA A 27 -7.25 -25.41 -21.33
CA ALA A 27 -5.98 -26.12 -21.18
C ALA A 27 -5.05 -25.88 -22.39
N ALA A 28 -5.59 -25.88 -23.61
CA ALA A 28 -4.84 -25.58 -24.83
C ALA A 28 -4.29 -24.15 -24.82
N ARG A 29 -5.10 -23.16 -24.41
CA ARG A 29 -4.67 -21.76 -24.23
C ARG A 29 -3.60 -21.62 -23.15
N ALA A 30 -3.76 -22.26 -21.99
CA ALA A 30 -2.79 -22.24 -20.91
C ALA A 30 -1.44 -22.83 -21.36
N ARG A 31 -1.47 -23.98 -22.04
CA ARG A 31 -0.27 -24.63 -22.59
C ARG A 31 0.42 -23.74 -23.63
N GLY A 32 -0.35 -23.09 -24.51
CA GLY A 32 0.17 -22.12 -25.47
C GLY A 32 0.91 -20.97 -24.77
N ARG A 33 0.28 -20.36 -23.77
CA ARG A 33 0.87 -19.27 -22.97
C ARG A 33 2.16 -19.70 -22.27
N ILE A 34 2.19 -20.87 -21.63
CA ILE A 34 3.37 -21.39 -20.96
C ILE A 34 4.50 -21.62 -21.97
N ARG A 35 4.20 -22.22 -23.14
CA ARG A 35 5.19 -22.49 -24.18
C ARG A 35 5.83 -21.21 -24.73
N THR A 36 5.04 -20.15 -24.91
CA THR A 36 5.53 -18.88 -25.45
C THR A 36 5.98 -17.91 -24.36
N GLN A 37 5.80 -18.23 -23.07
CA GLN A 37 6.01 -17.28 -21.97
C GLN A 37 7.43 -16.68 -21.97
N ALA A 38 8.45 -17.52 -22.16
CA ALA A 38 9.84 -17.09 -22.20
C ALA A 38 10.12 -16.16 -23.39
N GLU A 39 9.60 -16.49 -24.57
CA GLU A 39 9.74 -15.69 -25.78
C GLU A 39 8.98 -14.36 -25.67
N THR A 40 7.74 -14.37 -25.18
CA THR A 40 6.94 -13.18 -24.91
C THR A 40 7.65 -12.28 -23.90
N LYS A 41 8.20 -12.84 -22.82
CA LYS A 41 8.97 -12.06 -21.84
C LYS A 41 10.23 -11.47 -22.46
N ALA A 42 10.93 -12.20 -23.33
CA ALA A 42 12.14 -11.73 -23.99
C ALA A 42 11.86 -10.62 -25.03
N LYS A 43 10.73 -10.71 -25.75
CA LYS A 43 10.40 -9.78 -26.86
C LYS A 43 9.54 -8.59 -26.44
N LEU A 44 8.64 -8.79 -25.49
CA LEU A 44 7.61 -7.81 -25.08
C LEU A 44 7.63 -7.53 -23.57
N GLY A 45 8.35 -8.33 -22.79
CA GLY A 45 8.47 -8.12 -21.36
C GLY A 45 9.43 -7.00 -21.03
N SER A 46 9.21 -6.38 -19.87
CA SER A 46 10.20 -5.50 -19.28
C SER A 46 11.22 -6.31 -18.49
N ALA A 47 12.50 -5.95 -18.60
CA ALA A 47 13.54 -6.43 -17.71
C ALA A 47 13.52 -5.72 -16.34
N ALA A 48 12.68 -4.69 -16.19
CA ALA A 48 12.52 -3.97 -14.93
C ALA A 48 11.97 -4.89 -13.83
N PRO A 49 12.38 -4.68 -12.57
CA PRO A 49 11.80 -5.40 -11.45
C PRO A 49 10.30 -5.10 -11.31
N SER A 50 9.51 -6.10 -10.95
CA SER A 50 8.10 -5.91 -10.58
C SER A 50 7.98 -5.76 -9.07
N MET A 51 7.25 -4.76 -8.60
CA MET A 51 6.80 -4.68 -7.21
C MET A 51 5.37 -5.19 -7.11
N LYS A 52 5.14 -6.15 -6.22
CA LYS A 52 3.77 -6.60 -5.93
C LYS A 52 3.13 -5.68 -4.90
N ALA A 53 1.87 -5.32 -5.12
CA ALA A 53 1.16 -4.41 -4.22
C ALA A 53 0.95 -4.99 -2.81
N ASP A 54 0.82 -6.31 -2.70
CA ASP A 54 0.77 -7.04 -1.42
C ASP A 54 2.09 -7.04 -0.64
N ALA A 55 3.19 -6.62 -1.26
CA ALA A 55 4.49 -6.42 -0.60
C ALA A 55 4.65 -4.99 -0.04
N LEU A 56 3.67 -4.10 -0.23
CA LEU A 56 3.64 -2.80 0.44
C LEU A 56 3.45 -2.97 1.95
N HIS A 57 3.58 -1.88 2.70
CA HIS A 57 3.38 -1.90 4.14
C HIS A 57 1.98 -2.46 4.48
N PRO A 58 1.84 -3.46 5.39
CA PRO A 58 0.58 -4.16 5.62
C PRO A 58 -0.59 -3.24 5.98
N MET A 59 -0.35 -2.21 6.79
CA MET A 59 -1.40 -1.23 7.14
C MET A 59 -1.87 -0.42 5.94
N ILE A 60 -0.95 -0.06 5.04
CA ILE A 60 -1.24 0.73 3.84
C ILE A 60 -2.00 -0.11 2.82
N TRP A 61 -1.47 -1.30 2.51
CA TRP A 61 -2.14 -2.20 1.55
C TRP A 61 -3.47 -2.72 2.09
N GLY A 62 -3.53 -3.08 3.38
CA GLY A 62 -4.76 -3.52 4.02
C GLY A 62 -5.89 -2.50 3.90
N ALA A 63 -5.60 -1.21 4.12
CA ALA A 63 -6.58 -0.14 3.97
C ALA A 63 -7.00 0.13 2.50
N ALA A 64 -6.08 -0.07 1.55
CA ALA A 64 -6.29 0.24 0.13
C ALA A 64 -6.95 -0.89 -0.67
N SER A 65 -6.61 -2.14 -0.37
CA SER A 65 -6.85 -3.33 -1.20
C SER A 65 -8.30 -3.47 -1.68
N GLY A 66 -9.30 -3.33 -0.79
CA GLY A 66 -10.71 -3.50 -1.19
C GLY A 66 -11.19 -2.49 -2.23
N ARG A 67 -10.69 -1.24 -2.18
CA ARG A 67 -11.02 -0.23 -3.20
C ARG A 67 -10.21 -0.38 -4.47
N TRP A 68 -8.96 -0.80 -4.31
CA TRP A 68 -8.09 -1.14 -5.42
C TRP A 68 -8.68 -2.25 -6.30
N GLU A 69 -9.17 -3.33 -5.69
CA GLU A 69 -9.79 -4.47 -6.39
C GLU A 69 -11.07 -4.07 -7.14
N SER A 70 -11.79 -3.06 -6.61
CA SER A 70 -12.98 -2.49 -7.24
C SER A 70 -12.66 -1.45 -8.33
N GLY A 71 -11.37 -1.14 -8.56
CA GLY A 71 -10.93 -0.17 -9.55
C GLY A 71 -11.05 1.29 -9.13
N HIS A 72 -11.26 1.59 -7.84
CA HIS A 72 -11.36 2.95 -7.30
C HIS A 72 -10.02 3.37 -6.69
N TYR A 73 -9.11 3.86 -7.53
CA TYR A 73 -7.71 4.04 -7.12
C TYR A 73 -7.49 5.27 -6.24
N SER A 74 -8.19 6.38 -6.50
CA SER A 74 -8.18 7.56 -5.63
C SER A 74 -8.69 7.25 -4.21
N ASP A 75 -9.80 6.53 -4.09
CA ASP A 75 -10.36 6.10 -2.78
C ASP A 75 -9.38 5.14 -2.07
N ALA A 76 -8.73 4.23 -2.82
CA ALA A 76 -7.71 3.35 -2.26
C ALA A 76 -6.55 4.14 -1.63
N VAL A 77 -6.04 5.17 -2.32
CA VAL A 77 -4.99 6.06 -1.79
C VAL A 77 -5.50 6.87 -0.60
N GLN A 78 -6.72 7.42 -0.67
CA GLN A 78 -7.31 8.20 0.41
C GLN A 78 -7.43 7.38 1.71
N ARG A 79 -7.88 6.12 1.60
CA ARG A 79 -7.99 5.19 2.73
C ARG A 79 -6.63 4.84 3.31
N ALA A 80 -5.64 4.57 2.46
CA ALA A 80 -4.26 4.35 2.89
C ALA A 80 -3.68 5.56 3.63
N ALA A 81 -3.88 6.78 3.11
CA ALA A 81 -3.43 8.00 3.77
C ALA A 81 -4.12 8.23 5.12
N THR A 82 -5.42 7.92 5.21
CA THR A 82 -6.17 7.97 6.47
C THR A 82 -5.63 6.95 7.48
N ALA A 83 -5.32 5.73 7.03
CA ALA A 83 -4.73 4.70 7.88
C ALA A 83 -3.33 5.12 8.38
N LEU A 84 -2.54 5.82 7.56
CA LEU A 84 -1.26 6.37 7.99
C LEU A 84 -1.40 7.43 9.09
N SER A 85 -2.39 8.32 8.99
CA SER A 85 -2.73 9.22 10.11
C SER A 85 -3.10 8.44 11.37
N GLY A 86 -3.92 7.40 11.21
CA GLY A 86 -4.29 6.48 12.29
C GLY A 86 -3.05 5.92 12.99
N LEU A 87 -2.08 5.39 12.25
CA LEU A 87 -0.81 4.87 12.79
C LEU A 87 -0.10 5.91 13.67
N VAL A 88 0.01 7.15 13.22
CA VAL A 88 0.67 8.22 13.99
C VAL A 88 -0.14 8.57 15.24
N LYS A 89 -1.47 8.59 15.17
CA LYS A 89 -2.35 8.81 16.33
C LYS A 89 -2.22 7.68 17.34
N ASP A 90 -2.19 6.43 16.88
CA ASP A 90 -2.06 5.25 17.73
C ASP A 90 -0.73 5.25 18.49
N GLN A 91 0.37 5.62 17.81
CA GLN A 91 1.68 5.70 18.44
C GLN A 91 1.82 6.89 19.40
N THR A 92 1.24 8.04 19.07
CA THR A 92 1.41 9.28 19.87
C THR A 92 0.34 9.50 20.93
N GLY A 93 -0.81 8.81 20.82
CA GLY A 93 -2.00 9.06 21.62
C GLY A 93 -2.75 10.35 21.28
N ARG A 94 -2.38 11.06 20.21
CA ARG A 94 -2.86 12.43 19.90
C ARG A 94 -4.04 12.43 18.93
N TYR A 95 -5.17 11.82 19.35
CA TYR A 95 -6.35 11.67 18.50
C TYR A 95 -7.10 12.97 18.21
N GLU A 96 -6.97 13.95 19.09
CA GLU A 96 -7.63 15.25 19.04
C GLU A 96 -7.08 16.16 17.94
N LEU A 97 -5.91 15.84 17.37
CA LEU A 97 -5.28 16.62 16.33
C LEU A 97 -5.82 16.28 14.93
N GLY A 98 -5.95 17.33 14.11
CA GLY A 98 -6.08 17.20 12.66
C GLY A 98 -4.74 16.83 12.02
N ASP A 99 -4.80 16.16 10.86
CA ASP A 99 -3.64 15.52 10.21
C ASP A 99 -2.42 16.45 10.08
N SER A 100 -2.60 17.68 9.58
CA SER A 100 -1.48 18.63 9.43
C SER A 100 -0.79 18.97 10.76
N GLN A 101 -1.57 19.17 11.82
CA GLN A 101 -1.01 19.48 13.16
C GLN A 101 -0.39 18.24 13.79
N LEU A 102 -1.01 17.07 13.61
CA LEU A 102 -0.51 15.79 14.09
C LEU A 102 0.90 15.53 13.56
N ILE A 103 1.10 15.63 12.25
CA ILE A 103 2.39 15.37 11.61
C ILE A 103 3.46 16.37 12.05
N LEU A 104 3.12 17.66 12.08
CA LEU A 104 4.07 18.69 12.52
C LEU A 104 4.49 18.50 13.98
N GLN A 105 3.56 18.14 14.87
CA GLN A 105 3.88 17.92 16.28
C GLN A 105 4.60 16.58 16.51
N ALA A 106 4.17 15.50 15.87
CA ALA A 106 4.74 14.17 16.06
C ALA A 106 6.21 14.11 15.60
N PHE A 107 6.53 14.73 14.45
CA PHE A 107 7.88 14.69 13.88
C PHE A 107 8.69 15.98 14.09
N SER A 108 8.19 16.97 14.83
CA SER A 108 8.93 18.22 15.14
C SER A 108 10.31 17.91 15.69
N LEU A 109 11.35 18.63 15.27
CA LEU A 109 12.73 18.48 15.76
C LEU A 109 12.95 19.09 17.16
N ASP A 110 11.98 19.83 17.67
CA ASP A 110 12.02 20.39 19.02
C ASP A 110 11.96 19.29 20.08
N PRO A 111 12.49 19.54 21.30
CA PRO A 111 12.35 18.63 22.42
C PRO A 111 10.88 18.21 22.66
N PRO A 112 10.63 16.99 23.18
CA PRO A 112 9.30 16.59 23.62
C PRO A 112 8.78 17.58 24.67
N GLN A 113 7.46 17.74 24.75
CA GLN A 113 6.80 18.55 25.78
C GLN A 113 5.78 17.67 26.52
N GLN A 114 5.34 18.11 27.69
CA GLN A 114 4.25 17.44 28.41
C GLN A 114 3.04 17.30 27.49
N ASP A 115 2.47 16.10 27.41
CA ASP A 115 1.35 15.72 26.52
C ASP A 115 1.63 15.91 25.01
N ARG A 116 2.89 16.11 24.62
CA ARG A 116 3.31 16.25 23.23
C ARG A 116 4.53 15.38 22.99
N PRO A 117 4.37 14.05 22.86
CA PRO A 117 5.46 13.16 22.52
C PRO A 117 6.01 13.45 21.11
N ARG A 118 7.19 12.89 20.81
CA ARG A 118 7.81 12.92 19.48
C ARG A 118 8.04 11.50 19.00
N LEU A 119 7.87 11.30 17.71
CA LEU A 119 8.36 10.11 17.01
C LEU A 119 9.75 10.44 16.46
N ARG A 120 10.75 9.69 16.92
CA ARG A 120 12.16 9.90 16.55
C ARG A 120 12.72 8.69 15.85
N TRP A 121 13.36 8.91 14.71
CA TRP A 121 14.23 7.88 14.15
C TRP A 121 15.31 7.52 15.20
N PRO A 122 15.49 6.21 15.47
CA PRO A 122 16.37 5.74 16.52
C PRO A 122 17.83 6.05 16.19
N GLY A 123 18.63 6.25 17.23
CA GLY A 123 20.06 6.48 17.12
C GLY A 123 20.54 7.68 17.91
N ASN A 124 21.85 7.91 17.84
CA ASN A 124 22.52 8.99 18.57
C ASN A 124 22.18 10.36 17.97
N ASP A 125 21.88 11.32 18.85
CA ASP A 125 21.59 12.70 18.48
C ASP A 125 22.77 13.42 17.83
N ASP A 126 24.02 12.97 18.02
CA ASP A 126 25.19 13.55 17.36
C ASP A 126 25.48 12.97 15.96
N ASP A 127 24.83 11.87 15.58
CA ASP A 127 25.00 11.24 14.28
C ASP A 127 24.33 12.05 13.16
N LEU A 128 25.12 12.51 12.20
CA LEU A 128 24.65 13.30 11.06
C LEU A 128 23.62 12.57 10.19
N THR A 129 23.72 11.25 10.08
CA THR A 129 22.76 10.42 9.36
C THR A 129 21.44 10.35 10.11
N VAL A 130 21.47 10.21 11.45
CA VAL A 130 20.27 10.21 12.29
C VAL A 130 19.57 11.58 12.23
N LYS A 131 20.32 12.68 12.32
CA LYS A 131 19.79 14.04 12.13
C LYS A 131 19.09 14.19 10.78
N SER A 132 19.78 13.79 9.70
CA SER A 132 19.25 13.86 8.33
C SER A 132 17.99 13.00 8.16
N MET A 133 17.93 11.81 8.78
CA MET A 133 16.75 10.95 8.74
C MET A 133 15.56 11.60 9.47
N ARG A 134 15.77 12.20 10.64
CA ARG A 134 14.70 12.87 11.39
C ARG A 134 14.14 14.07 10.62
N GLU A 135 15.01 14.88 10.02
CA GLU A 135 14.61 15.98 9.12
C GLU A 135 13.86 15.47 7.89
N GLY A 136 14.42 14.44 7.22
CA GLY A 136 13.83 13.85 6.03
C GLY A 136 12.44 13.26 6.27
N ILE A 137 12.23 12.57 7.39
CA ILE A 137 10.92 12.04 7.79
C ILE A 137 9.93 13.19 8.00
N LEU A 138 10.31 14.25 8.70
CA LEU A 138 9.45 15.43 8.90
C LEU A 138 9.02 16.05 7.57
N TYR A 139 9.97 16.28 6.65
CA TYR A 139 9.67 16.88 5.35
C TYR A 139 8.84 15.97 4.48
N MET A 140 9.16 14.68 4.45
CA MET A 140 8.41 13.68 3.69
C MET A 140 6.97 13.57 4.20
N ALA A 141 6.79 13.44 5.52
CA ALA A 141 5.47 13.35 6.12
C ALA A 141 4.64 14.61 5.81
N ARG A 142 5.22 15.81 5.97
CA ARG A 142 4.54 17.05 5.61
C ARG A 142 4.15 17.09 4.14
N GLY A 143 5.06 16.70 3.24
CA GLY A 143 4.82 16.68 1.80
C GLY A 143 3.72 15.71 1.40
N VAL A 144 3.77 14.48 1.91
CA VAL A 144 2.77 13.44 1.64
C VAL A 144 1.38 13.84 2.13
N PHE A 145 1.28 14.36 3.36
CA PHE A 145 -0.02 14.80 3.87
C PHE A 145 -0.57 16.01 3.13
N ALA A 146 0.28 16.92 2.67
CA ALA A 146 -0.13 18.09 1.91
C ALA A 146 -0.52 17.76 0.45
N ALA A 147 0.26 16.92 -0.24
CA ALA A 147 0.17 16.72 -1.68
C ALA A 147 -0.54 15.41 -2.10
N VAL A 148 -0.63 14.41 -1.21
CA VAL A 148 -1.31 13.14 -1.50
C VAL A 148 -2.65 13.09 -0.77
N ARG A 149 -2.63 13.21 0.56
CA ARG A 149 -3.85 13.05 1.38
C ARG A 149 -4.90 14.13 1.08
N ASN A 150 -4.48 15.39 0.99
CA ASN A 150 -5.43 16.50 0.81
C ASN A 150 -6.12 16.45 -0.56
N PRO A 151 -5.40 16.27 -1.70
CA PRO A 151 -6.07 16.09 -3.00
C PRO A 151 -6.92 14.82 -3.05
N ALA A 152 -6.46 13.70 -2.48
CA ALA A 152 -7.26 12.48 -2.44
C ALA A 152 -8.58 12.64 -1.63
N SER A 153 -8.67 13.66 -0.77
CA SER A 153 -9.88 13.96 0.00
C SER A 153 -10.82 14.98 -0.67
N HIS A 154 -10.37 15.67 -1.72
CA HIS A 154 -11.09 16.80 -2.32
C HIS A 154 -11.22 16.72 -3.84
N SER A 155 -10.47 15.85 -4.51
CA SER A 155 -10.58 15.58 -5.94
C SER A 155 -11.76 14.64 -6.23
N THR A 156 -12.47 14.91 -7.32
CA THR A 156 -13.53 14.04 -7.86
C THR A 156 -13.03 13.11 -8.97
N ASP A 157 -11.83 13.37 -9.49
CA ASP A 157 -11.25 12.58 -10.59
C ASP A 157 -10.49 11.37 -10.03
N ASP A 158 -10.67 10.22 -10.68
CA ASP A 158 -9.98 9.00 -10.29
C ASP A 158 -8.54 9.00 -10.82
N LEU A 159 -7.60 8.58 -9.98
CA LEU A 159 -6.19 8.54 -10.32
C LEU A 159 -5.92 7.41 -11.31
N PRO A 160 -5.01 7.61 -12.28
CA PRO A 160 -4.48 6.51 -13.07
C PRO A 160 -3.86 5.45 -12.16
N ARG A 161 -4.08 4.18 -12.50
CA ARG A 161 -3.60 3.01 -11.72
C ARG A 161 -2.12 3.10 -11.34
N GLN A 162 -1.26 3.53 -12.26
CA GLN A 162 0.18 3.63 -12.03
C GLN A 162 0.50 4.69 -10.98
N GLU A 163 -0.07 5.89 -11.11
CA GLU A 163 0.14 7.00 -10.18
C GLU A 163 -0.38 6.65 -8.77
N ALA A 164 -1.54 5.99 -8.69
CA ALA A 164 -2.05 5.51 -7.42
C ALA A 164 -1.12 4.49 -6.75
N LEU A 165 -0.49 3.60 -7.53
CA LEU A 165 0.49 2.64 -6.98
C LEU A 165 1.74 3.36 -6.44
N GLU A 166 2.20 4.40 -7.13
CA GLU A 166 3.35 5.23 -6.71
C GLU A 166 3.04 5.99 -5.42
N GLN A 167 1.83 6.54 -5.30
CA GLN A 167 1.36 7.19 -4.07
C GLN A 167 1.23 6.18 -2.91
N LEU A 168 0.69 4.98 -3.15
CA LEU A 168 0.65 3.90 -2.14
C LEU A 168 2.06 3.45 -1.72
N ALA A 169 2.99 3.36 -2.67
CA ALA A 169 4.39 3.02 -2.38
C ALA A 169 5.04 4.08 -1.50
N THR A 170 4.76 5.35 -1.79
CA THR A 170 5.23 6.51 -1.01
C THR A 170 4.70 6.46 0.43
N LEU A 171 3.40 6.24 0.61
CA LEU A 171 2.77 6.06 1.92
C LEU A 171 3.37 4.85 2.67
N SER A 172 3.63 3.76 1.96
CA SER A 172 4.23 2.54 2.50
C SER A 172 5.66 2.77 3.00
N ILE A 173 6.48 3.56 2.30
CA ILE A 173 7.83 3.91 2.78
C ILE A 173 7.74 4.67 4.11
N LEU A 174 6.87 5.68 4.18
CA LEU A 174 6.71 6.47 5.39
C LEU A 174 6.19 5.62 6.56
N ALA A 175 5.21 4.75 6.33
CA ALA A 175 4.72 3.82 7.35
C ALA A 175 5.86 2.94 7.91
N ARG A 176 6.72 2.38 7.04
CA ARG A 176 7.88 1.59 7.46
C ARG A 176 8.89 2.40 8.27
N TRP A 177 9.02 3.70 8.01
CA TRP A 177 9.88 4.55 8.84
C TRP A 177 9.27 4.84 10.19
N ILE A 178 7.95 5.06 10.24
CA ILE A 178 7.19 5.31 11.46
C ILE A 178 7.23 4.10 12.40
N ASP A 179 7.09 2.88 11.87
CA ASP A 179 7.23 1.64 12.64
C ASP A 179 8.61 1.50 13.33
N ARG A 180 9.62 2.16 12.77
CA ARG A 180 10.99 2.14 13.31
C ARG A 180 11.27 3.28 14.28
N CYS A 181 10.38 4.26 14.41
CA CYS A 181 10.58 5.40 15.28
C CYS A 181 10.31 5.04 16.75
N ASP A 182 11.10 5.63 17.64
CA ASP A 182 10.85 5.58 19.07
C ASP A 182 9.90 6.71 19.49
N LEU A 183 9.00 6.40 20.41
CA LEU A 183 8.17 7.39 21.09
C LEU A 183 8.97 8.03 22.23
N VAL A 184 9.26 9.32 22.10
CA VAL A 184 10.02 10.09 23.10
C VAL A 184 9.07 11.03 23.85
N THR A 185 9.12 10.96 25.18
CA THR A 185 8.31 11.75 26.13
C THR A 185 9.25 12.50 27.12
N ILE A 186 8.70 13.45 27.89
CA ILE A 186 9.39 14.05 29.05
C ILE A 186 9.25 13.11 30.25
#